data_AF-A0A1Q4X155-F1
#
_entry.id   AF-A0A1Q4X155-F1
#
_cell.length_a   1.000
_cell.length_b   1.000
_cell.length_c   1.000
_cell.angle_alpha   90.00
_cell.angle_beta   90.00
_cell.angle_gamma   90.00
#
_symmetry.space_group_name_H-M   'P 1'
#
loop_
_entity.id
_entity.type
_entity.pdbx_description
1 polymer ?
#
loop_
_entity_poly.entity_id
_entity_poly.type
_entity_poly.pdbx_seq_one_letter_code
_entity_poly.pdbx_strand_id
1 'polypeptide(L)'
;MGAVGLRPVDLARAAGISAQQVRNYLDAGVLPPAERSPAGYRVFDERHRRALTTYRALGRGYGWEAAKAIMRLVHAGSSEAALARVDAEHAAAHGQRLGLRATAEALEAVAREAGAEAAVSQAARAEAVGAREAVRAREARAVEVGRPSTSVPRAGLRVGELAARLGVRPSALRVWEAAGLLAPGRDGDGYRRFGPADVRDARLVAMLRESRYPLPAIKPIMDEFRSSGGADALRAAITAREVELGRRARAMLEGAAALHGYLAVDGPGSEDS
;
A
#
# COMPACT_ATOMS: atom_id res chain seq x y z
N MET A 1 -11.65 12.31 47.90
CA MET A 1 -13.06 11.96 47.59
C MET A 1 -13.07 10.49 47.16
N GLY A 2 -13.56 9.58 48.00
CA GLY A 2 -13.37 8.14 47.82
C GLY A 2 -13.84 7.65 46.45
N ALA A 3 -12.97 6.93 45.74
CA ALA A 3 -13.28 6.36 44.43
C ALA A 3 -14.52 5.45 44.57
N VAL A 4 -15.62 5.85 43.95
CA VAL A 4 -16.83 5.02 43.90
C VAL A 4 -16.46 3.77 43.11
N GLY A 5 -16.37 2.63 43.81
CA GLY A 5 -16.06 1.35 43.19
C GLY A 5 -17.09 0.99 42.13
N LEU A 6 -16.64 0.82 40.89
CA LEU A 6 -17.45 0.33 39.80
C LEU A 6 -17.56 -1.19 39.89
N ARG A 7 -18.77 -1.73 39.76
CA ARG A 7 -18.93 -3.18 39.63
C ARG A 7 -18.41 -3.61 38.24
N PRO A 8 -17.89 -4.84 38.10
CA PRO A 8 -17.36 -5.33 36.82
C PRO A 8 -18.37 -5.25 35.66
N VAL A 9 -19.66 -5.45 35.95
CA VAL A 9 -20.75 -5.36 34.98
C VAL A 9 -20.96 -3.93 34.49
N ASP A 10 -20.75 -2.93 35.34
CA ASP A 10 -20.94 -1.52 34.99
C ASP A 10 -19.80 -1.05 34.07
N LEU A 11 -18.56 -1.48 34.36
CA LEU A 11 -17.40 -1.26 33.48
C LEU A 11 -17.59 -1.96 32.12
N ALA A 12 -18.07 -3.21 32.13
CA ALA A 12 -18.34 -3.98 30.92
C ALA A 12 -19.43 -3.33 30.06
N ARG A 13 -20.54 -2.89 30.69
CA ARG A 13 -21.66 -2.21 30.02
C ARG A 13 -21.23 -0.87 29.43
N ALA A 14 -20.45 -0.06 30.16
CA ALA A 14 -19.95 1.22 29.68
C ALA A 14 -19.05 1.08 28.44
N ALA A 15 -18.37 -0.05 28.30
CA ALA A 15 -17.54 -0.36 27.13
C ALA A 15 -18.25 -1.25 26.09
N GLY A 16 -19.49 -1.67 26.31
CA GLY A 16 -20.20 -2.57 25.39
C GLY A 16 -19.48 -3.92 25.19
N ILE A 17 -18.82 -4.44 26.23
CA ILE A 17 -18.12 -5.72 26.22
C ILE A 17 -18.65 -6.63 27.33
N SER A 18 -18.26 -7.90 27.31
CA SER A 18 -18.60 -8.83 28.38
C SER A 18 -17.71 -8.64 29.62
N ALA A 19 -18.22 -9.01 30.80
CA ALA A 19 -17.42 -9.04 32.03
C ALA A 19 -16.24 -10.05 31.96
N GLN A 20 -16.32 -11.07 31.08
CA GLN A 20 -15.17 -11.96 30.81
C GLN A 20 -14.09 -11.22 30.02
N GLN A 21 -14.43 -10.40 29.04
CA GLN A 21 -13.45 -9.59 28.30
C GLN A 21 -12.75 -8.58 29.20
N VAL A 22 -13.46 -7.95 30.13
CA VAL A 22 -12.84 -7.08 31.15
C VAL A 22 -11.77 -7.85 31.94
N ARG A 23 -12.08 -9.09 32.38
CA ARG A 23 -11.11 -9.94 33.08
C ARG A 23 -9.93 -10.32 32.19
N ASN A 24 -10.17 -10.68 30.94
CA ASN A 24 -9.10 -11.00 29.99
C ASN A 24 -8.17 -9.79 29.77
N TYR A 25 -8.71 -8.58 29.72
CA TYR A 25 -7.91 -7.35 29.59
C TYR A 25 -7.11 -7.04 30.86
N LEU A 26 -7.71 -7.26 32.03
CA LEU A 26 -6.98 -7.18 33.29
C LEU A 26 -5.80 -8.17 33.32
N ASP A 27 -6.07 -9.45 33.03
CA ASP A 27 -5.05 -10.51 33.05
C ASP A 27 -3.98 -10.30 31.96
N ALA A 28 -4.33 -9.64 30.84
CA ALA A 28 -3.38 -9.27 29.79
C ALA A 28 -2.53 -8.02 30.11
N GLY A 29 -2.79 -7.32 31.22
CA GLY A 29 -2.13 -6.06 31.60
C GLY A 29 -2.61 -4.84 30.83
N VAL A 30 -3.74 -4.95 30.13
CA VAL A 30 -4.39 -3.85 29.40
C VAL A 30 -5.12 -2.90 30.35
N LEU A 31 -5.56 -3.39 31.51
CA LEU A 31 -6.12 -2.60 32.60
C LEU A 31 -5.11 -2.56 33.75
N PRO A 32 -5.12 -1.51 34.59
CA PRO A 32 -4.30 -1.48 35.80
C PRO A 32 -4.68 -2.64 36.73
N PRO A 33 -3.77 -3.10 37.61
CA PRO A 33 -4.07 -4.15 38.57
C PRO A 33 -5.30 -3.80 39.42
N ALA A 34 -6.23 -4.74 39.53
CA ALA A 34 -7.43 -4.60 40.34
C ALA A 34 -7.17 -5.14 41.74
N GLU A 35 -7.42 -4.32 42.76
CA GLU A 35 -7.42 -4.77 44.15
C GLU A 35 -8.53 -5.79 44.41
N ARG A 36 -8.37 -6.57 45.48
CA ARG A 36 -9.41 -7.50 45.94
C ARG A 36 -10.11 -6.92 47.15
N SER A 37 -11.43 -7.00 47.17
CA SER A 37 -12.24 -6.68 48.34
C SER A 37 -11.96 -7.67 49.49
N PRO A 38 -12.36 -7.37 50.73
CA PRO A 38 -12.28 -8.31 51.85
C PRO A 38 -12.99 -9.64 51.58
N ALA A 39 -14.02 -9.64 50.71
CA ALA A 39 -14.73 -10.84 50.26
C ALA A 39 -14.06 -11.57 49.08
N GLY A 40 -12.88 -11.12 48.63
CA GLY A 40 -12.06 -11.77 47.60
C GLY A 40 -12.36 -11.38 46.15
N TYR A 41 -13.32 -10.48 45.90
CA TYR A 41 -13.73 -10.06 44.56
C TYR A 41 -12.84 -8.93 44.02
N ARG A 42 -12.57 -8.92 42.70
CA ARG A 42 -11.86 -7.82 42.03
C ARG A 42 -12.68 -6.53 42.06
N VAL A 43 -12.09 -5.44 42.51
CA VAL A 43 -12.70 -4.10 42.55
C VAL A 43 -12.20 -3.29 41.36
N PHE A 44 -13.12 -2.66 40.64
CA PHE A 44 -12.80 -1.77 39.54
C PHE A 44 -13.18 -0.34 39.94
N ASP A 45 -12.51 0.64 39.36
CA ASP A 45 -12.72 2.06 39.64
C ASP A 45 -12.66 2.89 38.35
N GLU A 46 -12.70 4.21 38.52
CA GLU A 46 -12.62 5.16 37.42
C GLU A 46 -11.32 5.05 36.61
N ARG A 47 -10.20 4.66 37.23
CA ARG A 47 -8.93 4.41 36.54
C ARG A 47 -9.07 3.26 35.54
N HIS A 48 -9.72 2.18 35.93
CA HIS A 48 -10.01 1.05 35.03
C HIS A 48 -10.90 1.47 33.85
N ARG A 49 -11.88 2.35 34.10
CA ARG A 49 -12.75 2.90 33.03
C ARG A 49 -11.96 3.74 32.03
N ARG A 50 -11.07 4.61 32.52
CA ARG A 50 -10.19 5.42 31.66
C ARG A 50 -9.25 4.54 30.85
N ALA A 51 -8.56 3.58 31.48
CA ALA A 51 -7.66 2.64 30.81
C ALA A 51 -8.38 1.86 29.70
N LEU A 52 -9.61 1.38 29.96
CA LEU A 52 -10.41 0.67 28.96
C LEU A 52 -10.81 1.56 27.79
N THR A 53 -11.18 2.81 28.07
CA THR A 53 -11.55 3.79 27.04
C THR A 53 -10.33 4.12 26.16
N THR A 54 -9.18 4.37 26.78
CA THR A 54 -7.90 4.62 26.11
C THR A 54 -7.45 3.45 25.25
N TYR A 55 -7.50 2.22 25.77
CA TYR A 55 -7.17 1.01 25.01
C TYR A 55 -8.02 0.88 23.74
N ARG A 56 -9.32 1.19 23.82
CA ARG A 56 -10.22 1.13 22.66
C ARG A 56 -9.93 2.21 21.63
N ALA A 57 -9.60 3.43 22.07
CA ALA A 57 -9.19 4.50 21.17
C ALA A 57 -7.89 4.13 20.43
N LEU A 58 -6.88 3.64 21.17
CA LEU A 58 -5.63 3.16 20.60
C LEU A 58 -5.86 2.02 19.59
N GLY A 59 -6.71 1.04 19.92
CA GLY A 59 -6.96 -0.11 19.06
C GLY A 59 -7.49 0.23 17.66
N ARG A 60 -8.23 1.33 17.52
CA ARG A 60 -8.77 1.79 16.23
C ARG A 60 -7.69 2.35 15.29
N GLY A 61 -6.65 2.99 15.82
CA GLY A 61 -5.58 3.60 15.02
C GLY A 61 -4.32 2.76 14.92
N TYR A 62 -3.88 2.24 16.06
CA TYR A 62 -2.62 1.49 16.20
C TYR A 62 -2.81 -0.01 15.95
N GLY A 63 -4.05 -0.50 16.01
CA GLY A 63 -4.35 -1.92 16.05
C GLY A 63 -4.26 -2.49 17.46
N TRP A 64 -4.97 -3.59 17.70
CA TRP A 64 -5.19 -4.14 19.05
C TRP A 64 -3.91 -4.66 19.71
N GLU A 65 -2.98 -5.24 18.96
CA GLU A 65 -1.71 -5.72 19.52
C GLU A 65 -0.79 -4.58 19.94
N ALA A 66 -0.66 -3.52 19.12
CA ALA A 66 0.11 -2.35 19.49
C ALA A 66 -0.53 -1.62 20.68
N ALA A 67 -1.85 -1.45 20.69
CA ALA A 67 -2.59 -0.87 21.81
C ALA A 67 -2.35 -1.65 23.12
N LYS A 68 -2.36 -2.99 23.06
CA LYS A 68 -2.09 -3.86 24.20
C LYS A 68 -0.67 -3.66 24.71
N ALA A 69 0.32 -3.63 23.81
CA ALA A 69 1.72 -3.40 24.17
C ALA A 69 1.91 -2.02 24.83
N ILE A 70 1.31 -0.97 24.28
CA ILE A 70 1.35 0.39 24.85
C ILE A 70 0.78 0.40 26.26
N MET A 71 -0.45 -0.10 26.46
CA MET A 71 -1.09 -0.10 27.79
C MET A 71 -0.30 -0.91 28.82
N ARG A 72 0.30 -2.05 28.42
CA ARG A 72 1.17 -2.84 29.31
C ARG A 72 2.41 -2.07 29.75
N LEU A 73 3.06 -1.34 28.83
CA LEU A 73 4.23 -0.52 29.15
C LEU A 73 3.86 0.61 30.12
N VAL A 74 2.70 1.24 29.92
CA VAL A 74 2.17 2.26 30.84
C VAL A 74 1.94 1.67 32.23
N HIS A 75 1.24 0.55 32.35
CA HIS A 75 0.97 -0.07 33.65
C HIS A 75 2.19 -0.69 34.31
N ALA A 76 3.27 -0.94 33.56
CA ALA A 76 4.57 -1.32 34.08
C ALA A 76 5.42 -0.11 34.53
N GLY A 77 4.89 1.11 34.49
CA GLY A 77 5.60 2.34 34.86
C GLY A 77 6.61 2.83 33.82
N SER A 78 6.61 2.25 32.62
CA SER A 78 7.56 2.55 31.55
C SER A 78 6.96 3.51 30.52
N SER A 79 6.62 4.73 30.95
CA SER A 79 6.00 5.76 30.10
C SER A 79 6.84 6.12 28.88
N GLU A 80 8.17 6.24 29.04
CA GLU A 80 9.08 6.51 27.91
C GLU A 80 9.04 5.41 26.85
N ALA A 81 9.04 4.14 27.26
CA ALA A 81 8.95 3.01 26.34
C ALA A 81 7.57 2.96 25.64
N ALA A 82 6.50 3.34 26.33
CA ALA A 82 5.18 3.47 25.72
C ALA A 82 5.14 4.57 24.64
N LEU A 83 5.75 5.74 24.91
CA LEU A 83 5.87 6.83 23.94
C LEU A 83 6.74 6.43 22.75
N ALA A 84 7.88 5.78 22.98
CA ALA A 84 8.71 5.26 21.89
C ALA A 84 7.95 4.25 21.01
N ARG A 85 7.07 3.44 21.60
CA ARG A 85 6.20 2.52 20.84
C ARG A 85 5.17 3.27 19.98
N VAL A 86 4.60 4.35 20.50
CA VAL A 86 3.71 5.25 19.76
C VAL A 86 4.43 5.88 18.58
N ASP A 87 5.66 6.37 18.77
CA ASP A 87 6.47 6.96 17.72
C ASP A 87 6.80 5.94 16.61
N ALA A 88 7.15 4.71 17.00
CA ALA A 88 7.41 3.64 16.05
C ALA A 88 6.19 3.32 15.16
N GLU A 89 4.98 3.35 15.72
CA GLU A 89 3.75 3.13 14.96
C GLU A 89 3.45 4.29 13.99
N HIS A 90 3.68 5.54 14.41
CA HIS A 90 3.55 6.70 13.51
C HIS A 90 4.59 6.68 12.40
N ALA A 91 5.84 6.33 12.71
CA ALA A 91 6.91 6.17 11.73
C ALA A 91 6.57 5.08 10.70
N ALA A 92 6.02 3.94 11.15
CA ALA A 92 5.55 2.88 10.26
C ALA A 92 4.41 3.36 9.34
N ALA A 93 3.43 4.09 9.89
CA ALA A 93 2.35 4.67 9.10
C ALA A 93 2.84 5.71 8.08
N HIS A 94 3.84 6.52 8.45
CA HIS A 94 4.49 7.46 7.54
C HIS A 94 5.24 6.73 6.41
N GLY A 95 5.99 5.68 6.72
CA GLY A 95 6.66 4.84 5.73
C GLY A 95 5.68 4.22 4.73
N GLN A 96 4.50 3.78 5.17
CA GLN A 96 3.45 3.29 4.28
C GLN A 96 2.93 4.36 3.32
N ARG A 97 2.81 5.62 3.77
CA ARG A 97 2.40 6.75 2.91
C ARG A 97 3.47 7.06 1.86
N LEU A 98 4.73 7.12 2.26
CA LEU A 98 5.84 7.33 1.32
C LEU A 98 5.90 6.24 0.27
N GLY A 99 5.78 4.97 0.67
CA GLY A 99 5.76 3.84 -0.25
C GLY A 99 4.60 3.89 -1.25
N LEU A 100 3.40 4.26 -0.79
CA LEU A 100 2.23 4.41 -1.65
C LEU A 100 2.40 5.57 -2.65
N ARG A 101 2.89 6.73 -2.18
CA ARG A 101 3.15 7.89 -3.03
C ARG A 101 4.19 7.58 -4.11
N ALA A 102 5.30 6.95 -3.74
CA ALA A 102 6.31 6.52 -4.70
C ALA A 102 5.73 5.56 -5.76
N THR A 103 4.84 4.65 -5.34
CA THR A 103 4.13 3.73 -6.26
C THR A 103 3.22 4.50 -7.23
N ALA A 104 2.49 5.50 -6.74
CA ALA A 104 1.61 6.34 -7.54
C ALA A 104 2.39 7.19 -8.55
N GLU A 105 3.44 7.87 -8.11
CA GLU A 105 4.31 8.70 -8.97
C GLU A 105 4.97 7.86 -10.07
N ALA A 106 5.43 6.65 -9.73
CA ALA A 106 5.98 5.72 -10.71
C ALA A 106 4.93 5.28 -11.74
N LEU A 107 3.69 5.00 -11.31
CA LEU A 107 2.60 4.63 -12.23
C LEU A 107 2.25 5.77 -13.19
N GLU A 108 2.16 7.00 -12.69
CA GLU A 108 1.90 8.19 -13.51
C GLU A 108 3.02 8.44 -14.52
N ALA A 109 4.28 8.22 -14.13
CA ALA A 109 5.40 8.29 -15.06
C ALA A 109 5.28 7.27 -16.18
N VAL A 110 4.94 6.01 -15.86
CA VAL A 110 4.71 4.96 -16.86
C VAL A 110 3.55 5.32 -17.80
N ALA A 111 2.46 5.87 -17.27
CA ALA A 111 1.31 6.29 -18.07
C ALA A 111 1.65 7.45 -19.01
N ARG A 112 2.40 8.47 -18.54
CA ARG A 112 2.84 9.61 -19.36
C ARG A 112 3.77 9.17 -20.49
N GLU A 113 4.74 8.31 -20.19
CA GLU A 113 5.67 7.79 -21.19
C GLU A 113 4.96 6.95 -22.25
N ALA A 114 4.02 6.09 -21.85
CA ALA A 114 3.22 5.31 -22.78
C ALA A 114 2.34 6.21 -23.69
N GLY A 115 1.79 7.29 -23.15
CA GLY A 115 1.05 8.29 -23.93
C GLY A 115 1.92 9.02 -24.95
N ALA A 116 3.14 9.41 -24.56
CA ALA A 116 4.10 10.04 -25.46
C ALA A 116 4.56 9.11 -26.59
N GLU A 117 4.88 7.84 -26.27
CA GLU A 117 5.24 6.83 -27.29
C GLU A 117 4.09 6.57 -28.28
N ALA A 118 2.84 6.54 -27.79
CA ALA A 118 1.67 6.41 -28.66
C ALA A 118 1.49 7.61 -29.60
N ALA A 119 1.70 8.83 -29.11
CA ALA A 119 1.62 10.05 -29.91
C ALA A 119 2.69 10.07 -31.03
N VAL A 120 3.93 9.69 -30.69
CA VAL A 120 5.03 9.56 -31.68
C VAL A 120 4.68 8.50 -32.74
N SER A 121 4.15 7.34 -32.32
CA SER A 121 3.76 6.30 -33.27
C SER A 121 2.57 6.70 -34.15
N GLN A 122 1.65 7.53 -33.66
CA GLN A 122 0.54 8.07 -34.46
C GLN A 122 1.03 9.11 -35.47
N ALA A 123 1.93 10.01 -35.08
CA ALA A 123 2.55 10.99 -35.96
C ALA A 123 3.32 10.31 -37.11
N ALA A 124 4.16 9.31 -36.80
CA ALA A 124 4.89 8.54 -37.81
C ALA A 124 3.95 7.79 -38.79
N ARG A 125 2.78 7.32 -38.30
CA ARG A 125 1.76 6.72 -39.18
C ARG A 125 1.10 7.74 -40.08
N ALA A 126 0.76 8.93 -39.57
CA ALA A 126 0.17 9.99 -40.37
C ALA A 126 1.13 10.47 -41.47
N GLU A 127 2.42 10.62 -41.15
CA GLU A 127 3.46 10.97 -42.11
C GLU A 127 3.65 9.89 -43.18
N ALA A 128 3.68 8.60 -42.78
CA ALA A 128 3.77 7.49 -43.73
C ALA A 128 2.54 7.36 -44.65
N VAL A 129 1.34 7.72 -44.16
CA VAL A 129 0.12 7.79 -44.99
C VAL A 129 0.25 8.92 -46.01
N GLY A 130 0.66 10.12 -45.59
CA GLY A 130 0.89 11.25 -46.51
C GLY A 130 1.96 10.96 -47.56
N ALA A 131 3.06 10.30 -47.17
CA ALA A 131 4.11 9.89 -48.10
C ALA A 131 3.60 8.87 -49.14
N ARG A 132 2.75 7.92 -48.74
CA ARG A 132 2.14 6.94 -49.65
C ARG A 132 1.13 7.58 -50.60
N GLU A 133 0.37 8.56 -50.14
CA GLU A 133 -0.54 9.34 -50.99
C GLU A 133 0.24 10.17 -52.01
N ALA A 134 1.36 10.79 -51.61
CA ALA A 134 2.25 11.50 -52.51
C ALA A 134 2.90 10.58 -53.54
N VAL A 135 3.34 9.38 -53.13
CA VAL A 135 3.87 8.34 -54.04
C VAL A 135 2.77 7.88 -54.99
N ARG A 136 1.55 7.58 -54.52
CA ARG A 136 0.41 7.26 -55.40
C ARG A 136 0.05 8.39 -56.36
N ALA A 137 0.13 9.65 -55.94
CA ALA A 137 -0.10 10.79 -56.83
C ALA A 137 0.99 10.91 -57.91
N ARG A 138 2.24 10.57 -57.57
CA ARG A 138 3.37 10.49 -58.52
C ARG A 138 3.28 9.26 -59.42
N GLU A 139 2.89 8.11 -58.89
CA GLU A 139 2.66 6.86 -59.63
C GLU A 139 1.43 6.94 -60.52
N ALA A 140 0.34 7.58 -60.09
CA ALA A 140 -0.80 7.88 -60.96
C ALA A 140 -0.42 8.83 -62.11
N ARG A 141 0.64 9.64 -61.92
CA ARG A 141 1.30 10.38 -63.01
C ARG A 141 2.31 9.55 -63.81
N ALA A 142 2.67 8.36 -63.35
CA ALA A 142 3.78 7.55 -63.89
C ALA A 142 3.44 6.09 -64.21
N VAL A 143 2.17 5.64 -64.15
CA VAL A 143 1.83 4.26 -64.51
C VAL A 143 1.84 4.10 -66.02
N GLU A 144 2.99 3.63 -66.52
CA GLU A 144 3.07 2.46 -67.38
C GLU A 144 4.07 1.46 -66.71
N VAL A 145 3.60 0.22 -66.48
CA VAL A 145 4.33 -1.02 -66.07
C VAL A 145 4.62 -1.29 -64.56
N GLY A 146 3.83 -2.20 -63.96
CA GLY A 146 4.26 -3.47 -63.31
C GLY A 146 4.94 -3.55 -61.92
N ARG A 147 4.13 -3.85 -60.87
CA ARG A 147 4.29 -4.54 -59.53
C ARG A 147 5.67 -5.08 -59.01
N PRO A 148 5.85 -5.42 -57.70
CA PRO A 148 4.95 -5.37 -56.53
C PRO A 148 5.53 -4.79 -55.20
N SER A 149 4.64 -4.70 -54.22
CA SER A 149 4.73 -4.13 -52.85
C SER A 149 5.57 -4.94 -51.85
N THR A 150 6.35 -4.24 -50.99
CA THR A 150 6.92 -4.76 -49.74
C THR A 150 6.28 -4.07 -48.53
N SER A 151 5.87 -4.86 -47.53
CA SER A 151 5.22 -4.37 -46.30
C SER A 151 6.25 -3.94 -45.26
N VAL A 152 5.99 -2.80 -44.60
CA VAL A 152 6.87 -2.19 -43.57
C VAL A 152 6.69 -2.88 -42.20
N PRO A 153 7.74 -3.13 -41.39
CA PRO A 153 7.60 -3.77 -40.07
C PRO A 153 7.00 -2.85 -39.00
N ARG A 154 6.20 -3.39 -38.06
CA ARG A 154 5.72 -2.68 -36.86
C ARG A 154 6.83 -2.62 -35.80
N ALA A 155 7.25 -1.42 -35.40
CA ALA A 155 8.37 -1.20 -34.46
C ALA A 155 8.02 -1.53 -32.99
N GLY A 156 8.86 -2.34 -32.35
CA GLY A 156 8.86 -2.64 -30.91
C GLY A 156 10.29 -2.77 -30.40
N LEU A 157 10.51 -2.70 -29.08
CA LEU A 157 11.86 -2.73 -28.50
C LEU A 157 12.51 -4.11 -28.60
N ARG A 158 13.82 -4.15 -28.78
CA ARG A 158 14.61 -5.38 -28.62
C ARG A 158 14.87 -5.65 -27.13
N VAL A 159 15.16 -6.91 -26.79
CA VAL A 159 15.41 -7.33 -25.39
C VAL A 159 16.52 -6.51 -24.70
N GLY A 160 17.58 -6.16 -25.43
CA GLY A 160 18.69 -5.38 -24.90
C GLY A 160 18.30 -3.93 -24.60
N GLU A 161 17.47 -3.32 -25.46
CA GLU A 161 16.98 -1.95 -25.29
C GLU A 161 16.03 -1.86 -24.10
N LEU A 162 15.11 -2.81 -23.96
CA LEU A 162 14.22 -2.88 -22.80
C LEU A 162 14.99 -3.10 -21.50
N ALA A 163 15.99 -4.00 -21.52
CA ALA A 163 16.82 -4.28 -20.35
C ALA A 163 17.60 -3.03 -19.88
N ALA A 164 18.20 -2.31 -20.83
CA ALA A 164 18.92 -1.07 -20.56
C ALA A 164 18.01 0.01 -19.95
N ARG A 165 16.79 0.18 -20.49
CA ARG A 165 15.80 1.14 -19.97
C ARG A 165 15.35 0.83 -18.54
N LEU A 166 15.29 -0.45 -18.19
CA LEU A 166 14.84 -0.92 -16.87
C LEU A 166 15.98 -1.06 -15.86
N GLY A 167 17.23 -0.85 -16.26
CA GLY A 167 18.40 -1.10 -15.41
C GLY A 167 18.57 -2.57 -15.01
N VAL A 168 17.97 -3.51 -15.75
CA VAL A 168 18.07 -4.95 -15.47
C VAL A 168 18.94 -5.65 -16.51
N ARG A 169 19.46 -6.83 -16.17
CA ARG A 169 20.17 -7.66 -17.15
C ARG A 169 19.20 -8.24 -18.18
N PRO A 170 19.57 -8.36 -19.47
CA PRO A 170 18.73 -9.02 -20.48
C PRO A 170 18.33 -10.45 -20.11
N SER A 171 19.14 -11.16 -19.31
CA SER A 171 18.80 -12.47 -18.76
C SER A 171 17.60 -12.43 -17.82
N ALA A 172 17.39 -11.34 -17.06
CA ALA A 172 16.25 -11.20 -16.18
C ALA A 172 14.92 -11.14 -16.97
N LEU A 173 14.91 -10.41 -18.09
CA LEU A 173 13.73 -10.35 -18.96
C LEU A 173 13.36 -11.73 -19.55
N ARG A 174 14.35 -12.56 -19.86
CA ARG A 174 14.12 -13.94 -20.32
C ARG A 174 13.54 -14.82 -19.19
N VAL A 175 13.99 -14.63 -17.96
CA VAL A 175 13.42 -15.31 -16.79
C VAL A 175 11.98 -14.87 -16.55
N TRP A 176 11.67 -13.59 -16.74
CA TRP A 176 10.30 -13.07 -16.59
C TRP A 176 9.37 -13.58 -17.69
N GLU A 177 9.84 -13.65 -18.94
CA GLU A 177 9.12 -14.31 -20.04
C GLU A 177 8.88 -15.80 -19.75
N ALA A 178 9.90 -16.54 -19.30
CA ALA A 178 9.75 -17.95 -18.93
C ALA A 178 8.77 -18.16 -17.76
N ALA A 179 8.69 -17.21 -16.84
CA ALA A 179 7.71 -17.19 -15.76
C ALA A 179 6.31 -16.71 -16.19
N GLY A 180 6.11 -16.39 -17.47
CA GLY A 180 4.84 -15.90 -18.02
C GLY A 180 4.46 -14.48 -17.59
N LEU A 181 5.43 -13.71 -17.08
CA LEU A 181 5.22 -12.31 -16.68
C LEU A 181 5.25 -11.37 -17.89
N LEU A 182 5.97 -11.74 -18.95
CA LEU A 182 6.04 -11.01 -20.23
C LEU A 182 5.61 -11.93 -21.38
N ALA A 183 4.99 -11.36 -22.41
CA ALA A 183 4.55 -12.11 -23.59
C ALA A 183 4.93 -11.37 -24.89
N PRO A 184 6.24 -11.13 -25.15
CA PRO A 184 6.68 -10.36 -26.31
C PRO A 184 6.28 -11.03 -27.63
N GLY A 185 5.90 -10.21 -28.60
CA GLY A 185 5.74 -10.66 -29.99
C GLY A 185 7.08 -11.03 -30.64
N ARG A 186 7.01 -11.64 -31.83
CA ARG A 186 8.18 -11.89 -32.68
C ARG A 186 8.07 -11.11 -33.98
N ASP A 187 9.21 -10.61 -34.48
CA ASP A 187 9.29 -10.03 -35.82
C ASP A 187 9.34 -11.13 -36.92
N GLY A 188 9.35 -10.70 -38.19
CA GLY A 188 9.44 -11.61 -39.34
C GLY A 188 10.72 -12.45 -39.40
N ASP A 189 11.76 -12.02 -38.69
CA ASP A 189 13.05 -12.72 -38.56
C ASP A 189 13.11 -13.60 -37.29
N GLY A 190 12.02 -13.68 -36.52
CA GLY A 190 11.89 -14.52 -35.33
C GLY A 190 12.48 -13.92 -34.04
N TYR A 191 12.97 -12.69 -34.05
CA TYR A 191 13.47 -12.00 -32.86
C TYR A 191 12.34 -11.44 -31.99
N ARG A 192 12.55 -11.45 -30.67
CA ARG A 192 11.63 -10.83 -29.71
C ARG A 192 11.48 -9.34 -29.97
N ARG A 193 10.23 -8.87 -29.95
CA ARG A 193 9.84 -7.47 -30.01
C ARG A 193 8.86 -7.21 -28.87
N PHE A 194 9.26 -6.31 -27.98
CA PHE A 194 8.47 -5.88 -26.84
C PHE A 194 7.65 -4.66 -27.26
N GLY A 195 6.32 -4.83 -27.34
CA GLY A 195 5.40 -3.75 -27.63
C GLY A 195 5.11 -2.90 -26.39
N PRO A 196 4.34 -1.81 -26.51
CA PRO A 196 4.04 -0.91 -25.40
C PRO A 196 3.40 -1.61 -24.18
N ALA A 197 2.59 -2.65 -24.40
CA ALA A 197 2.03 -3.46 -23.32
C ALA A 197 3.11 -4.26 -22.57
N ASP A 198 4.02 -4.91 -23.30
CA ASP A 198 5.12 -5.66 -22.69
C ASP A 198 6.08 -4.75 -21.90
N VAL A 199 6.29 -3.52 -22.38
CA VAL A 199 7.12 -2.53 -21.69
C VAL A 199 6.47 -2.09 -20.38
N ARG A 200 5.15 -1.83 -20.36
CA ARG A 200 4.43 -1.54 -19.10
C ARG A 200 4.50 -2.71 -18.13
N ASP A 201 4.26 -3.92 -18.62
CA ASP A 201 4.28 -5.14 -17.81
C ASP A 201 5.67 -5.36 -17.20
N ALA A 202 6.74 -5.16 -17.99
CA ALA A 202 8.12 -5.29 -17.52
C ALA A 202 8.49 -4.25 -16.45
N ARG A 203 7.96 -3.03 -16.55
CA ARG A 203 8.16 -2.00 -15.51
C ARG A 203 7.46 -2.37 -14.20
N LEU A 204 6.21 -2.83 -14.27
CA LEU A 204 5.47 -3.26 -13.08
C LEU A 204 6.16 -4.44 -12.39
N VAL A 205 6.65 -5.40 -13.17
CA VAL A 205 7.46 -6.52 -12.65
C VAL A 205 8.75 -6.03 -11.98
N ALA A 206 9.47 -5.06 -12.59
CA ALA A 206 10.69 -4.50 -12.02
C ALA A 206 10.44 -3.84 -10.65
N MET A 207 9.40 -3.01 -10.52
CA MET A 207 9.03 -2.35 -9.25
C MET A 207 8.67 -3.34 -8.13
N LEU A 208 7.89 -4.38 -8.46
CA LEU A 208 7.52 -5.41 -7.49
C LEU A 208 8.75 -6.22 -7.03
N ARG A 209 9.71 -6.44 -7.94
CA ARG A 209 10.98 -7.11 -7.63
C ARG A 209 11.90 -6.26 -6.73
N GLU A 210 11.94 -4.95 -6.92
CA GLU A 210 12.64 -4.02 -6.02
C GLU A 210 12.03 -4.03 -4.61
N SER A 211 10.71 -4.19 -4.53
CA SER A 211 9.96 -4.37 -3.27
C SER A 211 10.08 -5.79 -2.67
N ARG A 212 11.05 -6.59 -3.15
CA ARG A 212 11.37 -7.97 -2.71
C ARG A 212 10.27 -9.01 -2.90
N TYR A 213 9.30 -8.80 -3.79
CA TYR A 213 8.33 -9.86 -4.12
C TYR A 213 8.99 -11.00 -4.91
N PRO A 214 8.72 -12.28 -4.57
CA PRO A 214 9.18 -13.43 -5.35
C PRO A 214 8.37 -13.56 -6.65
N LEU A 215 9.01 -13.99 -7.75
CA LEU A 215 8.37 -14.09 -9.09
C LEU A 215 7.04 -14.87 -9.10
N PRO A 216 6.88 -16.01 -8.39
CA PRO A 216 5.61 -16.73 -8.35
C PRO A 216 4.45 -15.92 -7.76
N ALA A 217 4.73 -15.00 -6.82
CA ALA A 217 3.72 -14.13 -6.23
C ALA A 217 3.33 -12.96 -7.15
N ILE A 218 4.17 -12.63 -8.14
CA ILE A 218 3.92 -11.54 -9.09
C ILE A 218 2.98 -12.00 -10.22
N LYS A 219 3.00 -13.28 -10.61
CA LYS A 219 2.21 -13.81 -11.73
C LYS A 219 0.69 -13.59 -11.59
N PRO A 220 0.04 -13.89 -10.46
CA PRO A 220 -1.39 -13.66 -10.29
C PRO A 220 -1.77 -12.17 -10.40
N ILE A 221 -0.93 -11.28 -9.86
CA ILE A 221 -1.10 -9.82 -9.92
C ILE A 221 -1.06 -9.35 -11.38
N MET A 222 -0.11 -9.86 -12.16
CA MET A 222 0.02 -9.51 -13.58
C MET A 222 -1.13 -10.05 -14.44
N ASP A 223 -1.64 -11.25 -14.13
CA ASP A 223 -2.77 -11.83 -14.85
C ASP A 223 -4.06 -11.03 -14.60
N GLU A 224 -4.32 -10.68 -13.34
CA GLU A 224 -5.46 -9.83 -12.96
C GLU A 224 -5.34 -8.42 -13.57
N PHE A 225 -4.14 -7.85 -13.57
CA PHE A 225 -3.86 -6.55 -14.18
C PHE A 225 -4.15 -6.54 -15.69
N ARG A 226 -3.81 -7.63 -16.40
CA ARG A 226 -4.07 -7.78 -17.83
C ARG A 226 -5.56 -8.01 -18.15
N SER A 227 -6.30 -8.72 -17.29
CA SER A 227 -7.72 -9.01 -17.53
C SER A 227 -8.68 -7.86 -17.21
N SER A 228 -8.30 -6.91 -16.35
CA SER A 228 -9.18 -5.85 -15.82
C SER A 228 -8.99 -4.46 -16.43
N GLY A 229 -8.06 -4.29 -17.39
CA GLY A 229 -7.68 -2.97 -17.90
C GLY A 229 -6.71 -2.19 -17.00
N GLY A 230 -6.33 -2.76 -15.85
CA GLY A 230 -5.11 -2.53 -15.08
C GLY A 230 -4.89 -1.13 -14.48
N ALA A 231 -4.80 -0.09 -15.31
CA ALA A 231 -4.40 1.25 -14.89
C ALA A 231 -5.48 1.99 -14.09
N ASP A 232 -6.76 1.88 -14.49
CA ASP A 232 -7.87 2.50 -13.75
C ASP A 232 -8.13 1.79 -12.42
N ALA A 233 -8.10 0.44 -12.41
CA ALA A 233 -8.24 -0.36 -11.21
C ALA A 233 -7.10 -0.09 -10.21
N LEU A 234 -5.86 0.01 -10.69
CA LEU A 234 -4.71 0.34 -9.85
C LEU A 234 -4.78 1.77 -9.29
N ARG A 235 -5.20 2.75 -10.10
CA ARG A 235 -5.47 4.12 -9.63
C ARG A 235 -6.54 4.13 -8.54
N ALA A 236 -7.65 3.43 -8.75
CA ALA A 236 -8.72 3.31 -7.75
C ALA A 236 -8.22 2.64 -6.45
N ALA A 237 -7.39 1.60 -6.56
CA ALA A 237 -6.79 0.92 -5.41
C ALA A 237 -5.84 1.83 -4.62
N ILE A 238 -5.01 2.63 -5.30
CA ILE A 238 -4.13 3.62 -4.68
C ILE A 238 -4.98 4.66 -3.92
N THR A 239 -5.97 5.26 -4.58
CA THR A 239 -6.86 6.25 -3.95
C THR A 239 -7.60 5.66 -2.74
N ALA A 240 -8.11 4.43 -2.84
CA ALA A 240 -8.74 3.75 -1.71
C ALA A 240 -7.77 3.56 -0.55
N ARG A 241 -6.52 3.19 -0.84
CA ARG A 241 -5.48 3.01 0.18
C ARG A 241 -5.08 4.33 0.82
N GLU A 242 -5.00 5.43 0.07
CA GLU A 242 -4.75 6.78 0.61
C GLU A 242 -5.84 7.20 1.60
N VAL A 243 -7.11 6.99 1.24
CA VAL A 243 -8.25 7.27 2.12
C VAL A 243 -8.16 6.45 3.40
N GLU A 244 -7.79 5.17 3.31
CA GLU A 244 -7.64 4.30 4.47
C GLU A 244 -6.49 4.74 5.39
N LEU A 245 -5.33 5.08 4.82
CA LEU A 245 -4.21 5.66 5.59
C LEU A 245 -4.57 7.02 6.20
N GLY A 246 -5.46 7.78 5.55
CA GLY A 246 -6.07 8.99 6.08
C GLY A 246 -6.92 8.74 7.32
N ARG A 247 -7.85 7.78 7.25
CA ARG A 247 -8.69 7.36 8.38
C ARG A 247 -7.85 6.83 9.54
N ARG A 248 -6.89 5.94 9.25
CA ARG A 248 -5.99 5.39 10.26
C ARG A 248 -5.21 6.48 10.99
N ALA A 249 -4.66 7.47 10.27
CA ALA A 249 -3.93 8.57 10.90
C ALA A 249 -4.79 9.39 11.86
N ARG A 250 -6.05 9.70 11.50
CA ARG A 250 -6.98 10.37 12.42
C ARG A 250 -7.27 9.53 13.66
N ALA A 251 -7.50 8.22 13.49
CA ALA A 251 -7.70 7.32 14.62
C ALA A 251 -6.44 7.18 15.51
N MET A 252 -5.23 7.27 14.94
CA MET A 252 -3.98 7.30 15.71
C MET A 252 -3.86 8.58 16.54
N LEU A 253 -4.29 9.73 16.01
CA LEU A 253 -4.34 10.99 16.75
C LEU A 253 -5.34 10.93 17.92
N GLU A 254 -6.54 10.40 17.67
CA GLU A 254 -7.54 10.16 18.74
C GLU A 254 -6.99 9.23 19.82
N GLY A 255 -6.32 8.14 19.42
CA GLY A 255 -5.68 7.22 20.34
C GLY A 255 -4.54 7.86 21.16
N ALA A 256 -3.71 8.68 20.53
CA ALA A 256 -2.64 9.42 21.20
C ALA A 256 -3.20 10.43 22.20
N ALA A 257 -4.26 11.16 21.84
CA ALA A 257 -4.94 12.10 22.74
C ALA A 257 -5.56 11.38 23.96
N ALA A 258 -6.21 10.23 23.73
CA ALA A 258 -6.75 9.42 24.83
C ALA A 258 -5.65 8.86 25.74
N LEU A 259 -4.50 8.50 25.19
CA LEU A 259 -3.33 8.07 25.96
C LEU A 259 -2.74 9.23 26.77
N HIS A 260 -2.58 10.41 26.17
CA HIS A 260 -2.12 11.60 26.86
C HIS A 260 -3.03 11.95 28.05
N GLY A 261 -4.35 11.97 27.84
CA GLY A 261 -5.31 12.20 28.91
C GLY A 261 -5.27 11.14 30.02
N TYR A 262 -4.99 9.88 29.67
CA TYR A 262 -4.81 8.82 30.66
C TYR A 262 -3.53 9.03 31.50
N LEU A 263 -2.40 9.32 30.84
CA LEU A 263 -1.12 9.58 31.50
C LEU A 263 -1.12 10.84 32.37
N ALA A 264 -1.84 11.89 31.96
CA ALA A 264 -1.92 13.13 32.72
C ALA A 264 -2.63 12.97 34.07
N VAL A 265 -3.56 12.01 34.18
CA VAL A 265 -4.30 11.73 35.43
C VAL A 265 -3.61 10.65 36.28
N ASP A 266 -2.79 9.79 35.67
CA ASP A 266 -2.04 8.72 36.35
C ASP A 266 -0.57 9.09 36.66
N GLY A 267 -0.13 10.31 36.31
CA GLY A 267 1.22 10.80 36.59
C GLY A 267 1.45 11.13 38.08
N PRO A 268 2.70 11.11 38.56
CA PRO A 268 3.04 11.22 40.00
C PRO A 268 2.87 12.64 40.61
N GLY A 269 1.87 13.41 40.18
CA GLY A 269 1.71 14.83 40.57
C GLY A 269 0.30 15.30 40.89
N SER A 270 -0.71 14.43 41.00
CA SER A 270 -2.10 14.85 41.27
C SER A 270 -2.57 14.65 42.71
N GLU A 271 -1.68 14.33 43.66
CA GLU A 271 -2.03 14.16 45.08
C GLU A 271 -1.51 15.26 46.02
N ASP A 272 -0.75 16.25 45.52
CA ASP A 272 -0.31 17.42 46.30
C ASP A 272 -0.73 18.73 45.61
N SER A 273 -1.97 19.18 45.87
CA SER A 273 -2.41 20.58 45.79
C SER A 273 -3.76 20.78 46.50
#